data_AF-A0A2V6RU57-F1
#
_entry.id   AF-A0A2V6RU57-F1
#
_cell.length_a   1.000
_cell.length_b   1.000
_cell.length_c   1.000
_cell.angle_alpha   90.00
_cell.angle_beta   90.00
_cell.angle_gamma   90.00
#
_symmetry.space_group_name_H-M   'P 1'
#
loop_
_entity.id
_entity.type
_entity.pdbx_description
1 polymer ?
#
loop_
_entity_poly.entity_id
_entity_poly.type
_entity_poly.pdbx_seq_one_letter_code
_entity_poly.pdbx_strand_id
1 'polypeptide(L)' 'MCRSIKTLHNFKPPATEEEIRASSLQFVRKLSGFSRPSRV' A
#
# COMPACT_ATOMS: atom_id res chain seq x y z
N MET A 1 4.09 12.92 -2.93
CA MET A 1 2.95 12.18 -2.34
C MET A 1 1.80 12.25 -3.34
N CYS A 2 1.64 11.24 -4.21
CA CYS A 2 0.46 11.09 -5.08
C CYS A 2 0.46 9.77 -5.89
N ARG A 3 1.04 8.67 -5.38
CA ARG A 3 0.84 7.37 -6.06
C ARG A 3 -0.55 6.85 -5.69
N SER A 4 -1.32 6.44 -6.70
CA SER A 4 -2.60 5.78 -6.51
C SER A 4 -2.38 4.47 -5.75
N ILE A 5 -3.27 4.18 -4.81
CA ILE A 5 -3.28 2.88 -4.12
C ILE A 5 -3.74 1.86 -5.16
N LYS A 6 -2.89 0.88 -5.46
CA LYS A 6 -3.17 -0.15 -6.47
C LYS A 6 -4.16 -1.14 -5.87
N THR A 7 -5.34 -1.25 -6.47
CA THR A 7 -6.30 -2.32 -6.15
C THR A 7 -5.75 -3.63 -6.70
N LEU A 8 -5.77 -4.69 -5.88
CA LEU A 8 -5.12 -5.99 -6.18
C LEU A 8 -6.13 -7.14 -6.38
N HIS A 9 -7.41 -6.83 -6.56
CA HIS A 9 -8.44 -7.84 -6.87
C HIS A 9 -8.42 -8.25 -8.36
N ASN A 10 -8.85 -9.48 -8.66
CA ASN A 10 -9.06 -9.99 -10.03
C ASN A 10 -7.81 -10.06 -10.93
N PHE A 11 -6.61 -10.18 -10.37
CA PHE A 11 -5.39 -10.38 -11.15
C PHE A 11 -5.12 -11.86 -11.44
N LYS A 12 -4.56 -12.12 -12.64
CA LYS A 12 -3.87 -13.37 -12.98
C LYS A 12 -2.46 -13.00 -13.45
N PRO A 13 -1.38 -13.54 -12.84
CA PRO A 13 -1.34 -14.32 -11.59
C PRO A 13 -1.84 -13.52 -10.36
N PRO A 14 -2.16 -14.19 -9.23
CA PRO A 14 -2.54 -13.49 -8.00
C PRO A 14 -1.43 -12.54 -7.54
N ALA A 15 -1.82 -11.45 -6.88
CA ALA A 15 -0.86 -10.46 -6.37
C ALA A 15 0.13 -11.12 -5.40
N THR A 16 1.40 -10.75 -5.51
CA THR A 16 2.43 -11.29 -4.62
C THR A 16 2.34 -10.65 -3.24
N GLU A 17 2.95 -11.28 -2.23
CA GLU A 17 2.99 -10.73 -0.88
C GLU A 17 3.64 -9.34 -0.84
N GLU A 18 4.67 -9.11 -1.65
CA GLU A 18 5.33 -7.81 -1.75
C GLU A 18 4.40 -6.74 -2.31
N GLU A 19 3.59 -7.07 -3.33
CA GLU A 19 2.60 -6.15 -3.89
C GLU A 19 1.51 -5.81 -2.86
N ILE A 20 1.01 -6.82 -2.15
CA ILE A 20 0.02 -6.64 -1.08
C ILE A 20 0.58 -5.74 0.02
N ARG A 21 1.81 -6.01 0.49
CA ARG A 21 2.47 -5.22 1.53
C ARG A 21 2.69 -3.78 1.08
N ALA A 22 3.11 -3.58 -0.17
CA ALA A 22 3.33 -2.25 -0.74
C ALA A 22 2.01 -1.46 -0.84
N SER A 23 0.94 -2.07 -1.35
CA SER A 23 -0.38 -1.43 -1.45
C SER A 23 -0.97 -1.10 -0.07
N SER A 24 -0.89 -2.01 0.90
CA SER A 24 -1.36 -1.78 2.27
C SER A 24 -0.57 -0.66 2.96
N LEU A 25 0.76 -0.63 2.81
CA LEU A 25 1.58 0.44 3.38
C LEU A 25 1.22 1.81 2.79
N GLN A 26 0.97 1.87 1.49
CA GLN A 26 0.51 3.10 0.83
C GLN A 26 -0.87 3.53 1.33
N PHE A 27 -1.80 2.58 1.50
CA PHE A 27 -3.13 2.83 2.06
C PHE A 27 -3.04 3.47 3.45
N VAL A 28 -2.26 2.86 4.36
CA VAL A 28 -2.06 3.37 5.73
C VAL A 28 -1.43 4.77 5.71
N ARG A 29 -0.41 5.01 4.89
CA ARG A 29 0.24 6.33 4.78
C ARG A 29 -0.70 7.40 4.24
N LYS A 30 -1.54 7.06 3.25
CA LYS A 30 -2.52 7.99 2.69
C LYS A 30 -3.61 8.34 3.69
N LEU A 31 -4.12 7.34 4.41
CA LEU A 31 -5.18 7.53 5.40
C LEU A 31 -4.70 8.31 6.62
N SER A 32 -3.51 7.98 7.11
CA SER A 32 -2.95 8.60 8.31
C SER A 32 -2.30 9.97 8.06
N GLY A 33 -1.93 10.29 6.82
CA GLY A 33 -1.21 11.51 6.48
C GLY A 33 0.27 11.51 6.89
N PHE A 34 0.76 10.43 7.51
CA PHE A 34 2.16 10.31 7.94
C PHE A 34 2.98 9.52 6.92
N SER A 35 4.15 10.04 6.56
CA SER A 35 5.10 9.37 5.65
C SER A 35 6.11 8.48 6.37
N ARG A 36 6.28 8.67 7.68
CA ARG A 36 7.21 7.95 8.57
C ARG A 36 6.46 7.42 9.79
N PRO A 37 6.86 6.27 10.35
CA PRO A 37 6.25 5.78 11.59
C PRO A 37 6.49 6.78 12.73
N SER A 38 5.48 6.98 13.57
CA SER A 38 5.55 7.88 14.73
C SER A 38 6.47 7.37 15.84
N ARG A 39 6.76 6.05 15.82
CA ARG A 39 7.67 5.38 16.73
C ARG A 39 8.65 4.55 15.91
N VAL A 40 9.94 4.74 16.17
CA VAL A 40 11.04 3.92 15.66
C VAL A 40 11.35 2.81 16.64
#